data_AF-C8CHW4-F1
#
_entry.id   AF-C8CHW4-F1
#
_cell.length_a   1.000
_cell.length_b   1.000
_cell.length_c   1.000
_cell.angle_alpha   90.00
_cell.angle_beta   90.00
_cell.angle_gamma   90.00
#
_symmetry.space_group_name_H-M   'P 1'
#
loop_
_entity.id
_entity.type
_entity.pdbx_description
1 polymer ?
#
loop_
_entity_poly.entity_id
_entity_poly.type
_entity_poly.pdbx_seq_one_letter_code
_entity_poly.pdbx_strand_id
1 'polypeptide(L)'
;MNLFMFYLFFESSLIPTLFLILGWGYQPERLQAGVYLLFYTLLVSLPLLVGIFYLYKNCNTMNFYLLSNYMFNYNLLYLAMILAFLVKMPMFGVHLWLPKAHVEAPVSGS
;
A
#
# COMPACT_ATOMS: atom_id res chain seq x y z
N MET A 1 3.71 -15.57 10.83
CA MET A 1 3.76 -14.52 9.77
C MET A 1 4.61 -13.36 10.29
N ASN A 2 5.43 -12.74 9.44
CA ASN A 2 6.28 -11.60 9.81
C ASN A 2 5.66 -10.28 9.33
N LEU A 3 5.78 -9.21 10.11
CA LEU A 3 5.36 -7.85 9.72
C LEU A 3 6.01 -7.39 8.41
N PHE A 4 7.29 -7.72 8.22
CA PHE A 4 8.01 -7.40 6.99
C PHE A 4 7.46 -8.15 5.77
N MET A 5 7.14 -9.44 5.92
CA MET A 5 6.51 -10.22 4.84
C MET A 5 5.13 -9.68 4.49
N PHE A 6 4.35 -9.24 5.49
CA PHE A 6 3.09 -8.57 5.25
C PHE A 6 3.26 -7.29 4.42
N TYR A 7 4.23 -6.44 4.76
CA TYR A 7 4.54 -5.24 3.98
C TYR A 7 4.96 -5.55 2.54
N LEU A 8 5.82 -6.56 2.34
CA LEU A 8 6.24 -6.98 1.00
C LEU A 8 5.06 -7.44 0.15
N PHE A 9 4.18 -8.29 0.69
CA PHE A 9 3.00 -8.72 -0.06
C PHE A 9 2.07 -7.55 -0.35
N PHE A 10 1.91 -6.64 0.62
CA PHE A 10 1.15 -5.42 0.43
C PHE A 10 1.70 -4.58 -0.73
N GLU A 11 2.99 -4.25 -0.77
CA GLU A 11 3.58 -3.50 -1.89
C GLU A 11 3.51 -4.28 -3.22
N SER A 12 3.80 -5.57 -3.19
CA SER A 12 3.84 -6.41 -4.39
C SER A 12 2.49 -6.48 -5.11
N SER A 13 1.36 -6.29 -4.40
CA SER A 13 0.04 -6.30 -5.01
C SER A 13 -0.15 -5.16 -6.02
N LEU A 14 0.65 -4.09 -5.93
CA LEU A 14 0.63 -2.96 -6.88
C LEU A 14 1.28 -3.31 -8.21
N ILE A 15 2.18 -4.29 -8.24
CA ILE A 15 2.89 -4.67 -9.47
C ILE A 15 1.92 -5.25 -10.50
N PRO A 16 1.07 -6.26 -10.17
CA PRO A 16 0.06 -6.76 -11.09
C PRO A 16 -0.93 -5.68 -11.55
N THR A 17 -1.36 -4.77 -10.67
CA THR A 17 -2.31 -3.71 -11.05
C THR A 17 -1.70 -2.74 -12.04
N LEU A 18 -0.41 -2.40 -11.87
CA LEU A 18 0.32 -1.57 -12.83
C LEU A 18 0.52 -2.27 -14.17
N PHE A 19 0.85 -3.56 -14.18
CA PHE A 19 0.93 -4.33 -15.41
C PHE A 19 -0.40 -4.37 -16.17
N LEU A 20 -1.54 -4.44 -15.45
CA LEU A 20 -2.86 -4.39 -16.08
C LEU A 20 -3.14 -3.03 -16.73
N ILE A 21 -2.87 -1.92 -16.03
CA ILE A 21 -3.13 -0.56 -16.52
C ILE A 21 -2.20 -0.22 -17.71
N LEU A 22 -0.90 -0.48 -17.57
CA LEU A 22 0.09 -0.12 -18.59
C LEU A 22 0.10 -1.08 -19.78
N GLY A 23 -0.14 -2.38 -19.54
CA GLY A 23 -0.07 -3.42 -20.57
C GLY A 23 -1.29 -3.45 -21.47
N TRP A 24 -2.49 -3.45 -20.86
CA TRP A 24 -3.75 -3.69 -21.58
C TRP A 24 -4.68 -2.46 -21.66
N GLY A 25 -4.33 -1.33 -21.06
CA GLY A 25 -5.10 -0.07 -21.21
C GLY A 25 -5.00 0.50 -22.63
N TYR A 26 -6.12 0.94 -23.21
CA TYR A 26 -6.20 1.38 -24.62
C TYR A 26 -5.84 2.86 -24.84
N GLN A 27 -6.04 3.70 -23.82
CA GLN A 27 -5.91 5.16 -23.92
C GLN A 27 -4.48 5.64 -23.67
N PRO A 28 -4.03 6.75 -24.29
CA PRO A 28 -2.69 7.30 -24.07
C PRO A 28 -2.48 7.85 -22.65
N GLU A 29 -3.56 8.27 -21.98
CA GLU A 29 -3.53 8.83 -20.61
C GLU A 29 -3.15 7.78 -19.54
N ARG A 30 -3.13 6.47 -19.89
CA ARG A 30 -2.75 5.32 -19.02
C ARG A 30 -1.44 5.49 -18.28
N LEU A 31 -0.46 6.13 -18.91
CA LEU A 31 0.83 6.40 -18.30
C LEU A 31 0.67 7.37 -17.13
N GLN A 32 -0.18 8.37 -17.29
CA GLN A 32 -0.45 9.35 -16.26
C GLN A 32 -1.21 8.74 -15.08
N ALA A 33 -2.24 7.91 -15.29
CA ALA A 33 -2.91 7.23 -14.18
C ALA A 33 -2.03 6.20 -13.49
N GLY A 34 -1.19 5.46 -14.22
CA GLY A 34 -0.22 4.53 -13.64
C GLY A 34 0.77 5.24 -12.71
N VAL A 35 1.29 6.40 -13.16
CA VAL A 35 2.17 7.25 -12.35
C VAL A 35 1.43 7.81 -11.13
N TYR A 36 0.18 8.26 -11.28
CA TYR A 36 -0.63 8.69 -10.14
C TYR A 36 -0.84 7.55 -9.12
N LEU A 37 -1.25 6.36 -9.55
CA LEU A 37 -1.46 5.22 -8.66
C LEU A 37 -0.19 4.91 -7.85
N LEU A 38 0.97 4.86 -8.52
CA LEU A 38 2.26 4.63 -7.87
C LEU A 38 2.55 5.68 -6.79
N PHE A 39 2.51 6.97 -7.14
CA PHE A 39 2.87 8.02 -6.18
C PHE A 39 1.92 8.07 -4.98
N TYR A 40 0.61 7.95 -5.21
CA TYR A 40 -0.37 8.01 -4.12
C TYR A 40 -0.22 6.83 -3.16
N THR A 41 -0.01 5.61 -3.67
CA THR A 41 0.08 4.40 -2.84
C THR A 41 1.44 4.29 -2.14
N LEU A 42 2.54 4.60 -2.83
CA LEU A 42 3.90 4.52 -2.28
C LEU A 42 4.16 5.58 -1.20
N LEU A 43 3.68 6.81 -1.38
CA LEU A 43 3.91 7.87 -0.37
C LEU A 43 3.31 7.52 0.98
N VAL A 44 2.19 6.80 0.98
CA VAL A 44 1.45 6.46 2.20
C VAL A 44 1.98 5.15 2.80
N SER A 45 2.55 4.25 1.99
CA SER A 45 3.16 3.03 2.48
C SER A 45 4.55 3.23 3.08
N LEU A 46 5.30 4.27 2.69
CA LEU A 46 6.63 4.58 3.24
C LEU A 46 6.63 4.83 4.77
N PRO A 47 5.71 5.64 5.35
CA PRO A 47 5.58 5.78 6.81
C PRO A 47 5.40 4.45 7.54
N LEU A 48 4.72 3.49 6.93
CA LEU A 48 4.53 2.16 7.50
C LEU A 48 5.83 1.35 7.52
N LEU A 49 6.66 1.44 6.47
CA LEU A 49 7.99 0.82 6.45
C LEU A 49 8.88 1.37 7.57
N VAL A 50 8.89 2.70 7.75
CA VAL A 50 9.63 3.35 8.85
C VAL A 50 9.14 2.84 10.21
N GLY A 51 7.82 2.69 10.38
CA GLY A 51 7.23 2.11 11.58
C GLY A 51 7.70 0.66 11.85
N ILE A 52 7.79 -0.18 10.81
CA ILE A 52 8.28 -1.55 10.93
C ILE A 52 9.74 -1.59 11.38
N PHE A 53 10.61 -0.74 10.82
CA PHE A 53 12.01 -0.67 11.28
C PHE A 53 12.15 -0.14 12.71
N TYR A 54 11.28 0.78 13.12
CA TYR A 54 11.25 1.25 14.51
C TYR A 54 10.90 0.11 15.48
N LEU A 55 9.94 -0.76 15.14
CA LEU A 55 9.62 -1.95 15.94
C LEU A 55 10.79 -2.93 16.01
N TYR A 56 11.47 -3.14 14.89
CA TYR A 56 12.61 -4.04 14.86
C TYR A 56 13.69 -3.61 15.83
N LYS A 57 13.99 -2.31 15.88
CA LYS A 57 15.00 -1.76 16.77
C LYS A 57 14.64 -1.95 18.25
N ASN A 58 13.35 -1.93 18.59
CA ASN A 58 12.89 -2.02 19.97
C ASN A 58 12.67 -3.46 20.45
N CYS A 59 12.06 -4.30 19.61
CA CYS A 59 11.65 -5.66 19.98
C CYS A 59 12.61 -6.74 19.47
N ASN A 60 13.57 -6.38 18.60
CA ASN A 60 14.47 -7.29 17.86
C ASN A 60 13.77 -8.45 17.12
N THR A 61 12.45 -8.39 17.01
CA THR A 61 11.61 -9.45 16.46
C THR A 61 10.53 -8.82 15.58
N MET A 62 10.22 -9.49 14.46
CA MET A 62 9.21 -9.07 13.48
C MET A 62 8.01 -10.03 13.44
N ASN A 63 8.02 -11.08 14.26
CA ASN A 63 6.98 -12.10 14.32
C ASN A 63 5.76 -11.55 15.06
N PHE A 64 4.57 -11.66 14.45
CA PHE A 64 3.32 -11.20 15.09
C PHE A 64 3.08 -11.83 16.48
N TYR A 65 3.34 -13.13 16.63
CA TYR A 65 3.16 -13.85 17.89
C TYR A 65 4.09 -13.40 19.01
N LEU A 66 5.28 -12.92 18.68
CA LEU A 66 6.22 -12.42 19.68
C LEU A 66 5.87 -10.97 20.04
N LEU A 67 5.40 -10.19 19.06
CA LEU A 67 4.99 -8.81 19.28
C LEU A 67 3.78 -8.67 20.23
N SER A 68 2.86 -9.64 20.23
CA SER A 68 1.68 -9.62 21.10
C SER A 68 1.99 -9.68 22.59
N ASN A 69 3.17 -10.19 22.95
CA ASN A 69 3.60 -10.31 24.35
C ASN A 69 4.24 -9.03 24.89
N TYR A 70 4.56 -8.07 24.02
CA TYR A 70 5.15 -6.81 24.44
C TYR A 70 4.06 -5.73 24.60
N MET A 71 3.96 -5.17 25.81
CA MET A 71 3.13 -4.00 26.11
C MET A 71 3.84 -2.71 25.67
N PHE A 72 3.86 -2.42 24.37
CA PHE A 72 4.27 -1.10 23.85
C PHE A 72 3.06 -0.25 23.48
N ASN A 73 3.22 1.07 23.58
CA ASN A 73 2.27 2.03 23.02
C ASN A 73 2.41 2.06 21.49
N TYR A 74 1.73 1.14 20.81
CA TYR A 74 1.76 1.00 19.35
C TYR A 74 0.92 2.03 18.60
N ASN A 75 0.40 3.08 19.25
CA ASN A 75 -0.56 4.02 18.65
C ASN A 75 -0.08 4.63 17.32
N LEU A 76 1.19 5.02 17.23
CA LEU A 76 1.75 5.59 16.00
C LEU A 76 1.83 4.55 14.87
N LEU A 77 2.25 3.32 15.18
CA LEU A 77 2.34 2.23 14.21
C LEU A 77 0.94 1.78 13.75
N TYR A 78 0.01 1.70 14.69
CA TYR A 78 -1.38 1.35 14.44
C TYR A 78 -2.03 2.38 13.51
N LEU A 79 -1.80 3.67 13.74
CA LEU A 79 -2.26 4.74 12.87
C LEU A 79 -1.64 4.66 11.47
N ALA A 80 -0.32 4.41 11.38
CA ALA A 80 0.35 4.24 10.08
C ALA A 80 -0.18 3.02 9.31
N MET A 81 -0.47 1.91 10.01
CA MET A 81 -1.13 0.74 9.43
C MET A 81 -2.52 1.06 8.89
N ILE A 82 -3.36 1.73 9.69
CA ILE A 82 -4.69 2.12 9.25
C ILE A 82 -4.62 3.03 8.01
N LEU A 83 -3.77 4.06 8.04
CA LEU A 83 -3.62 4.98 6.91
C LEU A 83 -3.20 4.28 5.63
N ALA A 84 -2.24 3.35 5.69
CA ALA A 84 -1.81 2.57 4.53
C ALA A 84 -2.97 1.77 3.91
N PHE A 85 -3.81 1.14 4.74
CA PHE A 85 -4.99 0.42 4.27
C PHE A 85 -6.05 1.35 3.65
N LEU A 86 -6.29 2.50 4.29
CA LEU A 86 -7.30 3.49 3.88
C LEU A 86 -6.98 4.23 2.58
N VAL A 87 -5.77 4.08 2.03
CA VAL A 87 -5.44 4.64 0.71
C VAL A 87 -5.63 3.62 -0.41
N LYS A 88 -5.45 2.33 -0.12
CA LYS A 88 -5.83 1.26 -1.04
C LYS A 88 -7.33 1.05 -1.12
N MET A 89 -8.05 1.21 0.01
CA MET A 89 -9.50 1.34 0.00
C MET A 89 -9.84 2.80 -0.34
N PRO A 90 -10.63 3.10 -1.37
CA PRO A 90 -10.87 4.49 -1.77
C PRO A 90 -11.66 5.28 -0.71
N MET A 91 -10.95 5.97 0.17
CA MET A 91 -11.52 6.94 1.09
C MET A 91 -11.67 8.32 0.45
N PHE A 92 -12.66 9.07 0.94
CA PHE A 92 -12.92 10.45 0.50
C PHE A 92 -11.65 11.32 0.67
N GLY A 93 -11.28 12.05 -0.37
CA GLY A 93 -10.05 12.86 -0.45
C GLY A 93 -8.86 12.20 -1.17
N VAL A 94 -8.67 10.88 -1.05
CA VAL A 94 -7.54 10.15 -1.69
C VAL A 94 -7.97 9.33 -2.91
N HIS A 95 -9.27 9.19 -3.13
CA HIS A 95 -9.85 8.34 -4.17
C HIS A 95 -9.51 8.73 -5.62
N LEU A 96 -8.95 9.91 -5.91
CA LEU A 96 -8.79 10.43 -7.29
C LEU A 96 -7.98 9.52 -8.22
N TRP A 97 -7.12 8.67 -7.68
CA TRP A 97 -6.37 7.70 -8.47
C TRP A 97 -7.28 6.58 -9.04
N LEU A 98 -8.36 6.23 -8.35
CA LEU A 98 -9.20 5.08 -8.69
C LEU A 98 -10.13 5.34 -9.90
N PRO A 99 -10.87 6.46 -10.00
CA PRO A 99 -11.66 6.77 -11.19
C PRO A 99 -10.80 6.87 -12.45
N LYS A 100 -9.59 7.44 -12.35
CA LYS A 100 -8.65 7.50 -13.48
C LYS A 100 -8.16 6.11 -13.88
N ALA A 101 -7.73 5.30 -12.90
CA ALA A 101 -7.29 3.94 -13.15
C ALA A 101 -8.40 3.06 -13.76
N HIS A 102 -9.66 3.22 -13.32
CA HIS A 102 -10.78 2.45 -13.84
C HIS A 102 -11.20 2.87 -15.26
N VAL A 103 -11.18 4.17 -15.58
CA VAL A 103 -11.51 4.65 -16.94
C VAL A 103 -10.49 4.15 -17.97
N GLU A 104 -9.23 4.01 -17.56
CA GLU A 104 -8.12 3.67 -18.44
C GLU A 104 -7.78 2.17 -18.45
N ALA A 105 -8.37 1.39 -17.55
CA ALA A 105 -8.24 -0.07 -17.49
C ALA A 105 -9.02 -0.78 -18.62
N PRO A 106 -8.56 -1.95 -19.09
CA PRO A 106 -9.31 -2.77 -20.04
C PRO A 106 -10.62 -3.28 -19.42
N VAL A 107 -11.60 -3.58 -20.27
CA VAL A 107 -12.93 -4.13 -19.87
C VAL A 107 -12.82 -5.46 -19.08
N SER A 108 -11.69 -6.16 -19.18
CA SER A 108 -11.39 -7.38 -18.42
C SER A 108 -10.77 -7.15 -17.05
N GLY A 109 -10.39 -5.92 -16.72
CA GLY A 109 -9.69 -5.54 -15.48
C GLY A 109 -10.42 -4.50 -14.61
N SER A 110 -11.64 -4.12 -15.00
CA SER A 110 -12.55 -3.24 -14.25
C SER A 110 -13.35 -4.01 -13.19
#